data_AF-A0A8H5QQU0-F1
#
_entry.id   AF-A0A8H5QQU0-F1
#
_cell.length_a   1.000
_cell.length_b   1.000
_cell.length_c   1.000
_cell.angle_alpha   90.00
_cell.angle_beta   90.00
_cell.angle_gamma   90.00
#
_symmetry.space_group_name_H-M   'P 1'
#
loop_
_entity.id
_entity.type
_entity.pdbx_description
1 polymer ?
#
loop_
_entity_poly.entity_id
_entity_poly.type
_entity_poly.pdbx_seq_one_letter_code
_entity_poly.pdbx_strand_id
1 'polypeptide(L)'
;MFEPPFTPEHSLLGDEQSGDVPGFPRVPRHGSNQTKKLLMSEFCSDDLDRVSDKLWWMSKQDSTNIWPLHRQLLQGRSIVVTENPKLHLVWINDRVFIKPLPRFIGSHGFWREHLCSNNTSDDMRIRRAALGYLRTYFFLIQHESDFRIAKDPTLCLIPEGISWVQFCDFTSDFDKILDKDVSLRYAYGQIRLTRLNFYAPIILHKSYFQRIDFQYGQYFARFYAPILFAFGITSVTLSGLQVVASLETGGGANWQGLALGVSVLAILVSFGLLIGLGVLLSWKIAKEWKFAIKERRRLVKTERVVV
;
A
#
# COMPACT_ATOMS: atom_id res chain seq x y z
N MET A 1 5.07 -8.74 32.42
CA MET A 1 5.16 -9.82 31.40
C MET A 1 4.19 -9.43 30.29
N PHE A 2 4.52 -9.67 29.02
CA PHE A 2 3.60 -9.32 27.93
C PHE A 2 2.48 -10.38 27.85
N GLU A 3 1.24 -9.95 27.63
CA GLU A 3 0.07 -10.82 27.55
C GLU A 3 -0.51 -10.84 26.12
N PRO A 4 -1.16 -11.94 25.71
CA PRO A 4 -1.86 -12.00 24.42
C PRO A 4 -2.93 -10.90 24.27
N PRO A 5 -3.26 -10.47 23.04
CA PRO A 5 -4.19 -9.35 22.80
C PRO A 5 -5.67 -9.72 22.95
N PHE A 6 -5.99 -10.93 23.38
CA PHE A 6 -7.34 -11.47 23.60
C PHE A 6 -7.28 -12.51 24.72
N THR A 7 -8.40 -12.81 25.35
CA THR A 7 -8.49 -13.83 26.42
C THR A 7 -8.52 -15.26 25.84
N PRO A 8 -8.25 -16.30 26.65
CA PRO A 8 -8.36 -17.69 26.19
C PRO A 8 -9.76 -18.04 25.64
N GLU A 9 -10.81 -17.43 26.20
CA GLU A 9 -12.20 -17.63 25.79
C GLU A 9 -12.49 -17.01 24.41
N HIS A 10 -11.78 -15.94 24.06
CA HIS A 10 -11.89 -15.23 22.78
C HIS A 10 -10.92 -15.74 21.71
N SER A 11 -10.27 -16.89 21.95
CA SER A 11 -9.38 -17.54 20.98
C SER A 11 -10.19 -18.03 19.78
N LEU A 12 -9.80 -17.67 18.55
CA LEU A 12 -10.51 -18.08 17.33
C LEU A 12 -10.45 -19.59 17.08
N LEU A 13 -9.35 -20.19 17.51
CA LEU A 13 -9.09 -21.61 17.37
C LEU A 13 -8.68 -22.16 18.74
N GLY A 14 -9.13 -23.37 19.04
CA GLY A 14 -8.61 -24.14 20.16
C GLY A 14 -7.14 -24.47 19.93
N ASP A 15 -6.41 -24.78 21.00
CA ASP A 15 -5.05 -25.29 20.87
C ASP A 15 -5.08 -26.66 20.18
N GLU A 16 -4.86 -26.66 18.86
CA GLU A 16 -4.69 -27.88 18.10
C GLU A 16 -3.47 -28.64 18.65
N GLN A 17 -3.69 -29.88 19.11
CA GLN A 17 -2.66 -30.80 19.62
C GLN A 17 -1.80 -31.42 18.51
N SER A 18 -1.64 -30.71 17.38
CA SER A 18 -0.76 -31.15 16.30
C SER A 18 0.70 -31.00 16.72
N GLY A 19 1.54 -31.96 16.32
CA GLY A 19 3.00 -31.88 16.51
C GLY A 19 3.64 -30.73 15.72
N ASP A 20 2.97 -30.26 14.67
CA ASP A 20 3.40 -29.18 13.78
C ASP A 20 2.55 -27.92 13.93
N VAL A 21 3.12 -26.78 13.53
CA VAL A 21 2.41 -25.49 13.53
C VAL A 21 1.24 -25.53 12.52
N PRO A 22 0.01 -25.15 12.92
CA PRO A 22 -1.16 -25.15 12.03
C PRO A 22 -0.93 -24.38 10.72
N GLY A 23 -1.11 -25.07 9.59
CA GLY A 23 -0.86 -24.53 8.24
C GLY A 23 0.58 -24.70 7.74
N PHE A 24 1.51 -25.15 8.58
CA PHE A 24 2.93 -25.29 8.27
C PHE A 24 3.43 -26.70 8.64
N PRO A 25 3.16 -27.72 7.79
CA PRO A 25 3.45 -29.13 8.10
C PRO A 25 4.94 -29.48 8.16
N ARG A 26 5.82 -28.50 7.96
CA ARG A 26 7.28 -28.68 7.99
C ARG A 26 7.93 -28.02 9.22
N VAL A 27 7.13 -27.41 10.09
CA VAL A 27 7.61 -26.65 11.24
C VAL A 27 7.05 -27.30 12.51
N PRO A 28 7.86 -28.05 13.27
CA PRO A 28 7.46 -28.62 14.54
C PRO A 28 7.10 -27.53 15.53
N ARG A 29 6.00 -27.71 16.27
CA ARG A 29 5.49 -26.70 17.20
C ARG A 29 6.52 -26.31 18.26
N HIS A 30 7.17 -27.29 18.88
CA HIS A 30 8.17 -27.07 19.94
C HIS A 30 9.58 -26.76 19.42
N GLY A 31 9.76 -26.67 18.10
CA GLY A 31 11.04 -26.35 17.48
C GLY A 31 11.36 -24.86 17.55
N SER A 32 11.74 -24.33 18.73
CA SER A 32 11.90 -22.89 19.02
C SER A 32 12.58 -22.08 17.90
N ASN A 33 13.71 -22.57 17.35
CA ASN A 33 14.43 -21.89 16.27
C ASN A 33 13.69 -21.91 14.93
N GLN A 34 13.00 -23.00 14.60
CA GLN A 34 12.23 -23.11 13.35
C GLN A 34 10.96 -22.27 13.42
N THR A 35 10.25 -22.33 14.55
CA THR A 35 9.07 -21.49 14.81
C THR A 35 9.43 -20.01 14.80
N LYS A 36 10.56 -19.61 15.40
CA LYS A 36 11.02 -18.22 15.34
C LYS A 36 11.31 -17.77 13.90
N LYS A 37 11.99 -18.60 13.10
CA LYS A 37 12.22 -18.30 11.67
C LYS A 37 10.91 -18.16 10.90
N LEU A 38 9.96 -19.05 11.15
CA LEU A 38 8.62 -18.97 10.57
C LEU A 38 7.94 -17.65 10.93
N LEU A 39 7.90 -17.29 12.21
CA LEU A 39 7.27 -16.05 12.67
C LEU A 39 7.92 -14.81 12.06
N MET A 40 9.24 -14.80 11.91
CA MET A 40 9.95 -13.72 11.20
C MET A 40 9.53 -13.65 9.73
N SER A 41 9.44 -14.77 9.02
CA SER A 41 9.01 -14.77 7.61
C SER A 41 7.52 -14.43 7.42
N GLU A 42 6.69 -14.77 8.41
CA GLU A 42 5.23 -14.60 8.34
C GLU A 42 4.75 -13.18 8.65
N PHE A 43 5.47 -12.43 9.50
CA PHE A 43 5.03 -11.12 9.97
C PHE A 43 6.01 -9.97 9.71
N CYS A 44 7.31 -10.24 9.74
CA CYS A 44 8.31 -9.18 9.60
C CYS A 44 8.59 -8.88 8.12
N SER A 45 8.90 -7.62 7.83
CA SER A 45 9.35 -7.20 6.50
C SER A 45 10.56 -6.31 6.65
N ASP A 46 11.75 -6.84 6.35
CA ASP A 46 13.01 -6.09 6.45
C ASP A 46 12.99 -4.82 5.59
N ASP A 47 12.40 -4.91 4.40
CA ASP A 47 12.26 -3.76 3.49
C ASP A 47 11.40 -2.65 4.10
N LEU A 48 10.21 -2.97 4.61
CA LEU A 48 9.30 -1.97 5.18
C LEU A 48 9.78 -1.45 6.54
N ASP A 49 10.38 -2.31 7.36
CA ASP A 49 10.91 -1.92 8.67
C ASP A 49 12.06 -0.91 8.47
N ARG A 50 12.95 -1.14 7.49
CA ARG A 50 14.08 -0.25 7.17
C ARG A 50 13.66 1.15 6.73
N VAL A 51 12.48 1.29 6.12
CA VAL A 51 12.02 2.56 5.53
C VAL A 51 10.81 3.14 6.26
N SER A 52 10.45 2.54 7.39
CA SER A 52 9.26 2.88 8.17
C SER A 52 9.23 4.34 8.62
N ASP A 53 10.40 4.95 8.83
CA ASP A 53 10.58 6.38 9.17
C ASP A 53 10.25 7.33 8.00
N LYS A 54 10.33 6.84 6.76
CA LYS A 54 10.16 7.58 5.50
C LYS A 54 8.87 7.24 4.74
N LEU A 55 8.09 6.27 5.21
CA LEU A 55 6.82 5.88 4.56
C LEU A 55 5.82 7.04 4.45
N TRP A 56 5.91 8.06 5.30
CA TRP A 56 5.10 9.28 5.18
C TRP A 56 5.28 10.05 3.85
N TRP A 57 6.34 9.78 3.08
CA TRP A 57 6.52 10.35 1.73
C TRP A 57 5.47 9.81 0.73
N MET A 58 4.93 8.62 1.00
CA MET A 58 4.13 7.84 0.06
C MET A 58 2.79 7.37 0.59
N SER A 59 2.54 7.49 1.89
CA SER A 59 1.28 7.11 2.53
C SER A 59 0.78 8.18 3.50
N LYS A 60 -0.51 8.09 3.83
CA LYS A 60 -1.11 8.87 4.92
C LYS A 60 -0.54 8.34 6.24
N GLN A 61 -0.15 9.23 7.15
CA GLN A 61 0.30 8.88 8.51
C GLN A 61 -0.93 8.67 9.41
N ASP A 62 -1.62 7.57 9.17
CA ASP A 62 -2.87 7.25 9.85
C ASP A 62 -3.06 5.73 9.85
N SER A 63 -2.98 5.13 11.03
CA SER A 63 -3.15 3.69 11.23
C SER A 63 -4.56 3.21 10.91
N THR A 64 -5.55 4.09 11.02
CA THR A 64 -6.96 3.82 10.70
C THR A 64 -7.25 3.92 9.20
N ASN A 65 -6.26 4.30 8.38
CA ASN A 65 -6.40 4.40 6.93
C ASN A 65 -6.40 3.01 6.23
N ILE A 66 -7.25 2.13 6.73
CA ILE A 66 -7.53 0.79 6.22
C ILE A 66 -9.00 0.76 5.89
N TRP A 67 -9.32 0.49 4.63
CA TRP A 67 -10.70 0.42 4.20
C TRP A 67 -11.23 -0.99 4.41
N PRO A 68 -12.46 -1.11 4.95
CA PRO A 68 -13.14 -2.38 5.06
C PRO A 68 -13.26 -3.10 3.71
N LEU A 69 -13.39 -4.42 3.74
CA LEU A 69 -13.40 -5.25 2.53
C LEU A 69 -14.49 -4.85 1.54
N HIS A 70 -15.72 -4.60 1.98
CA HIS A 70 -16.81 -4.13 1.13
C HIS A 70 -16.46 -2.80 0.44
N ARG A 71 -15.77 -1.90 1.16
CA ARG A 71 -15.34 -0.61 0.62
C ARG A 71 -14.20 -0.74 -0.38
N GLN A 72 -13.34 -1.76 -0.25
CA GLN A 72 -12.36 -2.08 -1.29
C GLN A 72 -13.07 -2.42 -2.61
N LEU A 73 -14.09 -3.28 -2.54
CA LEU A 73 -14.89 -3.69 -3.70
C LEU A 73 -15.66 -2.51 -4.31
N LEU A 74 -16.27 -1.64 -3.48
CA LEU A 74 -16.96 -0.43 -3.94
C LEU A 74 -16.04 0.52 -4.73
N GLN A 75 -14.74 0.49 -4.46
CA GLN A 75 -13.76 1.29 -5.18
C GLN A 75 -13.22 0.61 -6.45
N GLY A 76 -13.84 -0.49 -6.86
CA GLY A 76 -13.42 -1.27 -8.01
C GLY A 76 -12.10 -2.01 -7.79
N ARG A 77 -11.71 -2.25 -6.53
CA ARG A 77 -10.52 -3.07 -6.24
C ARG A 77 -10.89 -4.53 -6.11
N SER A 78 -10.13 -5.37 -6.79
CA SER A 78 -10.07 -6.81 -6.55
C SER A 78 -9.12 -7.11 -5.38
N ILE A 79 -9.50 -8.06 -4.54
CA ILE A 79 -8.68 -8.54 -3.44
C ILE A 79 -7.80 -9.67 -3.97
N VAL A 80 -6.49 -9.54 -3.80
CA VAL A 80 -5.51 -10.55 -4.21
C VAL A 80 -4.84 -11.12 -2.97
N VAL A 81 -4.95 -12.44 -2.80
CA VAL A 81 -4.33 -13.16 -1.69
C VAL A 81 -2.81 -13.16 -1.84
N THR A 82 -2.08 -12.91 -0.74
CA THR A 82 -0.61 -12.97 -0.73
C THR A 82 -0.08 -13.55 0.58
N GLU A 83 0.85 -14.49 0.53
CA GLU A 83 1.51 -14.96 1.76
C GLU A 83 2.66 -14.06 2.22
N ASN A 84 3.04 -13.06 1.42
CA ASN A 84 4.17 -12.20 1.76
C ASN A 84 3.73 -11.03 2.67
N PRO A 85 4.23 -10.92 3.92
CA PRO A 85 3.84 -9.83 4.83
C PRO A 85 4.18 -8.43 4.29
N LYS A 86 5.20 -8.34 3.43
CA LYS A 86 5.59 -7.12 2.72
C LYS A 86 4.47 -6.53 1.87
N LEU A 87 3.55 -7.36 1.36
CA LEU A 87 2.50 -6.95 0.43
C LEU A 87 1.14 -6.79 1.10
N HIS A 88 0.93 -7.30 2.30
CA HIS A 88 -0.34 -7.11 3.01
C HIS A 88 -0.70 -5.61 3.07
N LEU A 89 -1.93 -5.21 2.72
CA LEU A 89 -2.40 -3.81 2.61
C LEU A 89 -1.67 -2.90 1.60
N VAL A 90 -0.85 -3.48 0.73
CA VAL A 90 -0.30 -2.74 -0.41
C VAL A 90 -1.29 -2.82 -1.55
N TRP A 91 -1.52 -1.71 -2.25
CA TRP A 91 -2.47 -1.67 -3.38
C TRP A 91 -1.88 -0.98 -4.61
N ILE A 92 -2.32 -1.40 -5.78
CA ILE A 92 -1.96 -0.84 -7.07
C ILE A 92 -3.18 -0.83 -7.98
N ASN A 93 -3.46 0.30 -8.64
CA ASN A 93 -4.56 0.44 -9.59
C ASN A 93 -5.90 -0.09 -9.00
N ASP A 94 -6.37 -1.22 -9.51
CA ASP A 94 -7.60 -1.95 -9.25
C ASP A 94 -7.39 -3.18 -8.35
N ARG A 95 -6.26 -3.28 -7.64
CA ARG A 95 -5.88 -4.46 -6.84
C ARG A 95 -5.36 -4.07 -5.46
N VAL A 96 -5.80 -4.79 -4.44
CA VAL A 96 -5.25 -4.73 -3.08
C VAL A 96 -4.77 -6.11 -2.66
N PHE A 97 -3.56 -6.18 -2.12
CA PHE A 97 -2.96 -7.42 -1.66
C PHE A 97 -3.28 -7.62 -0.18
N ILE A 98 -3.87 -8.74 0.19
CA ILE A 98 -4.24 -9.07 1.57
C ILE A 98 -3.72 -10.46 1.91
N LYS A 99 -2.90 -10.51 2.95
CA LYS A 99 -2.43 -11.77 3.54
C LYS A 99 -3.49 -12.43 4.43
N PRO A 100 -3.88 -13.70 4.18
CA PRO A 100 -4.82 -14.46 5.01
C PRO A 100 -4.34 -14.61 6.46
N LEU A 101 -5.28 -14.61 7.40
CA LEU A 101 -5.02 -14.76 8.82
C LEU A 101 -4.48 -16.18 9.11
N PRO A 102 -3.20 -16.32 9.52
CA PRO A 102 -2.66 -17.64 9.81
C PRO A 102 -3.38 -18.28 11.00
N ARG A 103 -3.72 -19.56 10.92
CA ARG A 103 -4.50 -20.24 11.97
C ARG A 103 -3.86 -20.12 13.36
N PHE A 104 -2.55 -20.35 13.45
CA PHE A 104 -1.83 -20.35 14.73
C PHE A 104 -1.88 -18.99 15.46
N ILE A 105 -2.04 -17.85 14.76
CA ILE A 105 -2.05 -16.54 15.40
C ILE A 105 -3.38 -16.25 16.13
N GLY A 106 -4.42 -17.02 15.81
CA GLY A 106 -5.70 -16.96 16.51
C GLY A 106 -5.74 -17.79 17.80
N SER A 107 -4.69 -18.55 18.14
CA SER A 107 -4.62 -19.37 19.36
C SER A 107 -3.96 -18.60 20.52
N HIS A 108 -4.67 -18.48 21.64
CA HIS A 108 -4.14 -17.88 22.86
C HIS A 108 -2.91 -18.64 23.40
N GLY A 109 -2.95 -19.98 23.39
CA GLY A 109 -1.84 -20.81 23.86
C GLY A 109 -0.58 -20.61 23.02
N PHE A 110 -0.72 -20.49 21.70
CA PHE A 110 0.40 -20.21 20.81
C PHE A 110 1.05 -18.85 21.11
N TRP A 111 0.27 -17.80 21.38
CA TRP A 111 0.80 -16.51 21.81
C TRP A 111 1.60 -16.62 23.10
N ARG A 112 1.06 -17.32 24.11
CA ARG A 112 1.74 -17.52 25.39
C ARG A 112 3.08 -18.23 25.20
N GLU A 113 3.07 -19.32 24.43
CA GLU A 113 4.24 -20.20 24.22
C GLU A 113 5.35 -19.52 23.39
N HIS A 114 5.01 -18.82 22.30
CA HIS A 114 5.99 -18.36 21.31
C HIS A 114 6.18 -16.85 21.24
N LEU A 115 5.15 -16.05 21.55
CA LEU A 115 5.19 -14.59 21.39
C LEU A 115 5.35 -13.86 22.72
N CYS A 116 4.97 -14.47 23.85
CA CYS A 116 5.03 -13.86 25.19
C CYS A 116 6.22 -14.34 26.03
N SER A 117 6.77 -15.52 25.76
CA SER A 117 7.79 -16.18 26.59
C SER A 117 9.10 -15.42 26.72
N ASN A 118 9.61 -14.85 25.62
CA ASN A 118 10.92 -14.22 25.56
C ASN A 118 10.83 -12.73 25.20
N ASN A 119 11.82 -11.95 25.61
CA ASN A 119 11.91 -10.51 25.34
C ASN A 119 13.23 -10.15 24.62
N THR A 120 13.72 -11.02 23.73
CA THR A 120 14.84 -10.62 22.86
C THR A 120 14.38 -9.54 21.88
N SER A 121 15.33 -8.81 21.28
CA SER A 121 15.03 -7.77 20.28
C SER A 121 14.19 -8.30 19.12
N ASP A 122 14.48 -9.52 18.67
CA ASP A 122 13.75 -10.17 17.58
C ASP A 122 12.34 -10.55 18.02
N ASP A 123 12.18 -11.07 19.24
CA ASP A 123 10.86 -11.48 19.75
C ASP A 123 9.95 -10.25 19.89
N MET A 124 10.51 -9.13 20.36
CA MET A 124 9.81 -7.84 20.41
C MET A 124 9.41 -7.37 19.00
N ARG A 125 10.33 -7.49 18.03
CA ARG A 125 10.06 -7.13 16.63
C ARG A 125 8.93 -7.97 16.04
N ILE A 126 8.99 -9.29 16.21
CA ILE A 126 7.96 -10.23 15.75
C ILE A 126 6.61 -9.92 16.42
N ARG A 127 6.60 -9.76 17.75
CA ARG A 127 5.39 -9.44 18.52
C ARG A 127 4.72 -8.16 18.03
N ARG A 128 5.48 -7.08 17.87
CA ARG A 128 4.99 -5.80 17.34
C ARG A 128 4.45 -5.94 15.91
N ALA A 129 5.10 -6.75 15.08
CA ALA A 129 4.64 -7.01 13.71
C ALA A 129 3.33 -7.84 13.70
N ALA A 130 3.23 -8.86 14.55
CA ALA A 130 2.05 -9.70 14.69
C ALA A 130 0.85 -8.93 15.26
N LEU A 131 1.05 -8.09 16.28
CA LEU A 131 -0.01 -7.22 16.81
C LEU A 131 -0.51 -6.24 15.75
N GLY A 132 0.41 -5.58 15.03
CA GLY A 132 0.05 -4.66 13.96
C GLY A 132 -0.71 -5.36 12.84
N TYR A 133 -0.33 -6.60 12.52
CA TYR A 133 -1.03 -7.45 11.57
C TYR A 133 -2.43 -7.83 12.04
N LEU A 134 -2.61 -8.27 13.28
CA LEU A 134 -3.94 -8.59 13.83
C LEU A 134 -4.85 -7.35 13.83
N ARG A 135 -4.31 -6.20 14.20
CA ARG A 135 -5.03 -4.92 14.19
C ARG A 135 -5.56 -4.56 12.79
N THR A 136 -4.90 -4.98 11.70
CA THR A 136 -5.44 -4.70 10.36
C THR A 136 -6.76 -5.41 10.10
N TYR A 137 -6.94 -6.62 10.64
CA TYR A 137 -8.17 -7.39 10.48
C TYR A 137 -9.37 -6.74 11.17
N PHE A 138 -9.15 -6.08 12.31
CA PHE A 138 -10.17 -5.25 12.95
C PHE A 138 -10.67 -4.13 12.03
N PHE A 139 -9.78 -3.48 11.28
CA PHE A 139 -10.18 -2.42 10.35
C PHE A 139 -10.70 -2.95 9.00
N LEU A 140 -10.24 -4.12 8.55
CA LEU A 140 -10.70 -4.76 7.32
C LEU A 140 -12.12 -5.32 7.45
N ILE A 141 -12.47 -5.85 8.61
CA ILE A 141 -13.74 -6.52 8.87
C ILE A 141 -14.52 -5.74 9.92
N GLN A 142 -15.35 -4.80 9.49
CA GLN A 142 -16.15 -3.95 10.39
C GLN A 142 -17.62 -4.36 10.42
N HIS A 143 -18.12 -4.95 9.34
CA HIS A 143 -19.49 -5.41 9.21
C HIS A 143 -19.56 -6.90 8.89
N GLU A 144 -20.71 -7.51 9.16
CA GLU A 144 -20.95 -8.91 8.80
C GLU A 144 -20.84 -9.14 7.28
N SER A 145 -21.13 -8.13 6.45
CA SER A 145 -20.86 -8.19 5.00
C SER A 145 -19.37 -8.34 4.69
N ASP A 146 -18.49 -7.66 5.43
CA ASP A 146 -17.04 -7.83 5.30
C ASP A 146 -16.61 -9.23 5.72
N PHE A 147 -17.21 -9.74 6.80
CA PHE A 147 -16.93 -11.08 7.28
C PHE A 147 -17.30 -12.15 6.25
N ARG A 148 -18.44 -12.00 5.56
CA ARG A 148 -18.82 -12.88 4.45
C ARG A 148 -17.83 -12.80 3.29
N ILE A 149 -17.33 -11.61 2.93
CA ILE A 149 -16.28 -11.44 1.91
C ILE A 149 -14.98 -12.13 2.38
N ALA A 150 -14.61 -11.99 3.64
CA ALA A 150 -13.41 -12.62 4.19
C ALA A 150 -13.48 -14.16 4.19
N LYS A 151 -14.69 -14.73 4.34
CA LYS A 151 -14.96 -16.18 4.26
C LYS A 151 -15.18 -16.70 2.85
N ASP A 152 -15.17 -15.84 1.82
CA ASP A 152 -15.36 -16.28 0.45
C ASP A 152 -14.36 -17.40 0.11
N PRO A 153 -14.80 -18.58 -0.39
CA PRO A 153 -13.91 -19.72 -0.68
C PRO A 153 -12.79 -19.40 -1.68
N THR A 154 -12.94 -18.34 -2.48
CA THR A 154 -11.89 -17.88 -3.40
C THR A 154 -10.81 -17.05 -2.73
N LEU A 155 -11.12 -16.46 -1.57
CA LEU A 155 -10.21 -15.56 -0.84
C LEU A 155 -9.65 -16.21 0.44
N CYS A 156 -10.50 -16.95 1.18
CA CYS A 156 -10.15 -17.65 2.44
C CYS A 156 -9.30 -16.81 3.40
N LEU A 157 -9.64 -15.52 3.58
CA LEU A 157 -8.85 -14.60 4.41
C LEU A 157 -8.92 -14.94 5.89
N ILE A 158 -10.02 -15.57 6.32
CA ILE A 158 -10.21 -16.11 7.67
C ILE A 158 -10.64 -17.58 7.59
N PRO A 159 -10.31 -18.40 8.61
CA PRO A 159 -10.73 -19.80 8.64
C PRO A 159 -12.24 -20.00 8.51
N GLU A 160 -12.66 -20.98 7.69
CA GLU A 160 -14.08 -21.25 7.39
C GLU A 160 -14.93 -21.63 8.62
N GLY A 161 -14.32 -22.26 9.63
CA GLY A 161 -15.02 -22.73 10.83
C GLY A 161 -15.42 -21.63 11.82
N ILE A 162 -15.04 -20.37 11.57
CA ILE A 162 -15.26 -19.26 12.51
C ILE A 162 -16.63 -18.62 12.24
N SER A 163 -17.39 -18.37 13.31
CA SER A 163 -18.64 -17.60 13.29
C SER A 163 -18.40 -16.10 13.48
N TRP A 164 -19.38 -15.27 13.10
CA TRP A 164 -19.30 -13.81 13.28
C TRP A 164 -19.09 -13.43 14.75
N VAL A 165 -19.83 -14.07 15.66
CA VAL A 165 -19.74 -13.81 17.11
C VAL A 165 -18.33 -14.09 17.63
N GLN A 166 -17.76 -15.25 17.29
CA GLN A 166 -16.38 -15.58 17.67
C GLN A 166 -15.35 -14.57 17.14
N PHE A 167 -15.56 -14.03 15.94
CA PHE A 167 -14.69 -13.00 15.38
C PHE A 167 -14.85 -11.65 16.11
N CYS A 168 -16.07 -11.27 16.50
CA CYS A 168 -16.31 -10.10 17.34
C CYS A 168 -15.62 -10.24 18.70
N ASP A 169 -15.74 -11.40 19.34
CA ASP A 169 -15.11 -11.68 20.63
C ASP A 169 -13.58 -11.61 20.51
N PHE A 170 -13.01 -12.24 19.48
CA PHE A 170 -11.57 -12.22 19.20
C PHE A 170 -11.02 -10.81 19.00
N THR A 171 -11.76 -9.95 18.30
CA THR A 171 -11.32 -8.59 17.95
C THR A 171 -11.73 -7.51 18.95
N SER A 172 -12.48 -7.87 20.00
CA SER A 172 -13.07 -6.95 20.98
C SER A 172 -12.07 -5.99 21.62
N ASP A 173 -10.84 -6.45 21.86
CA ASP A 173 -9.78 -5.66 22.49
C ASP A 173 -8.80 -5.01 21.49
N PHE A 174 -8.98 -5.19 20.18
CA PHE A 174 -8.00 -4.76 19.18
C PHE A 174 -7.97 -3.24 18.98
N ASP A 175 -9.06 -2.54 19.30
CA ASP A 175 -9.10 -1.06 19.33
C ASP A 175 -8.12 -0.46 20.36
N LYS A 176 -7.78 -1.23 21.40
CA LYS A 176 -6.83 -0.81 22.44
C LYS A 176 -5.37 -0.90 21.99
N ILE A 177 -5.08 -1.51 20.83
CA ILE A 177 -3.72 -1.68 20.31
C ILE A 177 -3.23 -0.37 19.68
N LEU A 178 -2.38 0.36 20.43
CA LEU A 178 -1.90 1.67 20.03
C LEU A 178 -0.74 1.59 19.01
N ASP A 179 -0.49 2.68 18.30
CA ASP A 179 0.60 2.74 17.31
C ASP A 179 2.00 2.51 17.87
N LYS A 180 2.19 2.74 19.18
CA LYS A 180 3.43 2.46 19.89
C LYS A 180 3.67 0.95 20.13
N ASP A 181 2.61 0.15 20.11
CA ASP A 181 2.65 -1.29 20.44
C ASP A 181 2.90 -2.16 19.20
N VAL A 182 2.88 -1.56 18.00
CA VAL A 182 2.98 -2.26 16.72
C VAL A 182 4.24 -1.87 15.96
N SER A 183 4.59 -2.63 14.90
CA SER A 183 5.66 -2.20 13.99
C SER A 183 5.25 -0.88 13.31
N LEU A 184 6.20 0.04 13.17
CA LEU A 184 6.01 1.37 12.57
C LEU A 184 5.35 1.31 11.19
N ARG A 185 5.56 0.21 10.45
CA ARG A 185 4.89 -0.06 9.17
C ARG A 185 3.35 0.03 9.27
N TYR A 186 2.76 -0.36 10.39
CA TYR A 186 1.31 -0.39 10.60
C TYR A 186 0.71 0.97 11.04
N ALA A 187 1.55 1.98 11.29
CA ALA A 187 1.11 3.36 11.56
C ALA A 187 0.59 4.07 10.29
N TYR A 188 0.75 3.46 9.11
CA TYR A 188 0.44 4.07 7.81
C TYR A 188 -0.78 3.46 7.11
N GLY A 189 -1.38 2.40 7.69
CA GLY A 189 -2.49 1.66 7.09
C GLY A 189 -2.14 1.09 5.71
N GLN A 190 -2.97 1.40 4.71
CA GLN A 190 -2.75 0.97 3.33
C GLN A 190 -1.74 1.84 2.58
N ILE A 191 -0.86 1.20 1.81
CA ILE A 191 0.22 1.88 1.07
C ILE A 191 0.05 1.66 -0.43
N ARG A 192 0.16 2.75 -1.20
CA ARG A 192 0.09 2.68 -2.66
C ARG A 192 1.42 2.23 -3.24
N LEU A 193 1.42 1.08 -3.92
CA LEU A 193 2.63 0.50 -4.49
C LEU A 193 3.27 1.37 -5.56
N THR A 194 2.49 2.12 -6.34
CA THR A 194 3.07 3.00 -7.37
C THR A 194 4.02 4.02 -6.78
N ARG A 195 3.71 4.57 -5.59
CA ARG A 195 4.58 5.52 -4.87
C ARG A 195 5.75 4.79 -4.22
N LEU A 196 5.49 3.62 -3.63
CA LEU A 196 6.52 2.80 -3.00
C LEU A 196 7.59 2.35 -4.02
N ASN A 197 7.19 1.92 -5.22
CA ASN A 197 8.10 1.61 -6.33
C ASN A 197 8.83 2.85 -6.83
N PHE A 198 8.17 4.01 -6.91
CA PHE A 198 8.80 5.26 -7.34
C PHE A 198 9.93 5.70 -6.40
N TYR A 199 9.75 5.57 -5.08
CA TYR A 199 10.76 5.94 -4.09
C TYR A 199 11.75 4.80 -3.74
N ALA A 200 11.50 3.56 -4.19
CA ALA A 200 12.35 2.41 -3.89
C ALA A 200 13.83 2.60 -4.26
N PRO A 201 14.20 3.18 -5.43
CA PRO A 201 15.61 3.38 -5.77
C PRO A 201 16.34 4.28 -4.77
N ILE A 202 15.65 5.28 -4.22
CA ILE A 202 16.23 6.27 -3.32
C ILE A 202 16.30 5.73 -1.89
N ILE A 203 15.24 5.07 -1.42
CA ILE A 203 15.11 4.72 -0.01
C ILE A 203 15.56 3.29 0.27
N LEU A 204 15.26 2.36 -0.63
CA LEU A 204 15.58 0.93 -0.50
C LEU A 204 16.84 0.52 -1.27
N HIS A 205 17.37 1.38 -2.14
CA HIS A 205 18.46 1.04 -3.07
C HIS A 205 18.11 -0.18 -3.95
N LYS A 206 16.83 -0.32 -4.30
CA LYS A 206 16.30 -1.37 -5.17
C LYS A 206 15.55 -0.72 -6.32
N SER A 207 15.65 -1.29 -7.53
CA SER A 207 14.96 -0.73 -8.70
C SER A 207 13.44 -0.65 -8.51
N TYR A 208 12.86 -1.62 -7.80
CA TYR A 208 11.44 -1.66 -7.46
C TYR A 208 11.27 -2.30 -6.08
N PHE A 209 10.20 -1.92 -5.37
CA PHE A 209 9.78 -2.61 -4.16
C PHE A 209 9.16 -3.96 -4.51
N GLN A 210 8.19 -3.98 -5.42
CA GLN A 210 7.59 -5.19 -5.96
C GLN A 210 7.29 -5.00 -7.44
N ARG A 211 7.77 -5.93 -8.28
CA ARG A 211 7.43 -5.98 -9.69
C ARG A 211 6.10 -6.69 -9.87
N ILE A 212 5.13 -6.02 -10.51
CA ILE A 212 3.79 -6.57 -10.78
C ILE A 212 3.62 -6.80 -12.27
N ASP A 213 4.02 -5.83 -13.09
CA ASP A 213 3.96 -5.92 -14.53
C ASP A 213 5.21 -6.66 -15.02
N PHE A 214 5.12 -7.98 -15.19
CA PHE A 214 6.14 -8.76 -15.91
C PHE A 214 6.05 -8.54 -17.42
N GLN A 215 4.88 -8.15 -17.92
CA GLN A 215 4.60 -7.94 -19.33
C GLN A 215 4.88 -6.49 -19.73
N TYR A 216 5.79 -6.30 -20.69
CA TYR A 216 6.20 -4.97 -21.18
C TYR A 216 5.05 -4.18 -21.82
N GLY A 217 4.08 -4.85 -22.45
CA GLY A 217 2.97 -4.20 -23.16
C GLY A 217 2.13 -3.29 -22.26
N GLN A 218 1.69 -3.77 -21.10
CA GLN A 218 0.89 -2.97 -20.16
C GLN A 218 1.68 -1.83 -19.52
N TYR A 219 3.00 -1.99 -19.36
CA TYR A 219 3.87 -0.94 -18.88
C TYR A 219 3.95 0.22 -19.90
N PHE A 220 4.23 -0.09 -21.17
CA PHE A 220 4.31 0.91 -22.24
C PHE A 220 2.96 1.53 -22.60
N ALA A 221 1.86 0.77 -22.47
CA ALA A 221 0.48 1.25 -22.66
C ALA A 221 0.21 2.60 -21.97
N ARG A 222 0.75 2.78 -20.76
CA ARG A 222 0.55 3.99 -19.94
C ARG A 222 1.26 5.23 -20.49
N PHE A 223 2.29 5.05 -21.32
CA PHE A 223 3.09 6.14 -21.88
C PHE A 223 2.68 6.53 -23.30
N TYR A 224 1.93 5.69 -24.03
CA TYR A 224 1.54 6.01 -25.40
C TYR A 224 0.74 7.30 -25.52
N ALA A 225 -0.28 7.51 -24.68
CA ALA A 225 -1.11 8.73 -24.77
C ALA A 225 -0.29 10.02 -24.53
N PRO A 226 0.54 10.13 -23.48
CA PRO A 226 1.46 11.27 -23.32
C PRO A 226 2.45 11.44 -24.48
N ILE A 227 3.03 10.35 -25.00
CA ILE A 227 4.00 10.41 -26.11
C ILE A 227 3.32 10.89 -27.39
N LEU A 228 2.15 10.32 -27.73
CA LEU A 228 1.36 10.74 -28.89
C LEU A 228 0.91 12.19 -28.78
N PHE A 229 0.55 12.64 -27.58
CA PHE A 229 0.22 14.05 -27.32
C PHE A 229 1.42 14.97 -27.56
N ALA A 230 2.60 14.62 -27.03
CA ALA A 230 3.82 15.37 -27.26
C ALA A 230 4.22 15.40 -28.76
N PHE A 231 4.06 14.27 -29.46
CA PHE A 231 4.27 14.18 -30.89
C PHE A 231 3.29 15.06 -31.67
N GLY A 232 2.00 15.05 -31.31
CA GLY A 232 0.99 15.91 -31.91
C GLY A 232 1.30 17.40 -31.76
N ILE A 233 1.69 17.83 -30.55
CA ILE A 233 2.12 19.21 -30.30
C ILE A 233 3.35 19.59 -31.11
N THR A 234 4.34 18.71 -31.14
CA THR A 234 5.58 18.94 -31.89
C THR A 234 5.30 19.03 -33.39
N SER A 235 4.43 18.16 -33.93
CA SER A 235 4.02 18.17 -35.33
C SER A 235 3.27 19.45 -35.69
N VAL A 236 2.29 19.87 -34.89
CA VAL A 236 1.53 21.12 -35.14
C VAL A 236 2.46 22.33 -35.11
N THR A 237 3.42 22.34 -34.18
CA THR A 237 4.42 23.41 -34.06
C THR A 237 5.34 23.45 -35.29
N LEU A 238 5.86 22.29 -35.70
CA LEU A 238 6.72 22.15 -36.89
C LEU A 238 5.98 22.54 -38.17
N SER A 239 4.74 22.10 -38.35
CA SER A 239 3.92 22.48 -39.50
C SER A 239 3.63 23.99 -39.52
N GLY A 240 3.34 24.59 -38.36
CA GLY A 240 3.20 26.03 -38.23
C GLY A 240 4.48 26.76 -38.65
N LEU A 241 5.64 26.33 -38.15
CA LEU A 241 6.95 26.89 -38.51
C LEU A 241 7.26 26.75 -40.01
N GLN A 242 6.96 25.60 -40.60
CA GLN A 242 7.13 25.35 -42.05
C GLN A 242 6.29 26.31 -42.88
N VAL A 243 5.03 26.55 -42.48
CA VAL A 243 4.17 27.53 -43.12
C VAL A 243 4.79 28.90 -43.03
N VAL A 244 5.19 29.37 -41.83
CA VAL A 244 5.83 30.69 -41.66
C VAL A 244 7.07 30.84 -42.55
N ALA A 245 7.97 29.86 -42.54
CA ALA A 245 9.18 29.88 -43.36
C ALA A 245 8.89 29.91 -44.87
N SER A 246 7.82 29.23 -45.32
CA SER A 246 7.40 29.24 -46.73
C SER A 246 6.77 30.57 -47.18
N LEU A 247 6.22 31.37 -46.24
CA LEU A 247 5.59 32.64 -46.59
C LEU A 247 6.62 33.74 -46.86
N GLU A 248 7.83 33.60 -46.31
CA GLU A 248 8.98 34.47 -46.62
C GLU A 248 9.46 34.33 -48.06
N THR A 249 9.13 33.24 -48.77
CA THR A 249 9.63 32.94 -50.12
C THR A 249 8.68 33.28 -51.28
N GLY A 250 7.53 33.94 -51.03
CA GLY A 250 6.77 34.68 -52.07
C GLY A 250 5.35 34.20 -52.39
N GLY A 251 4.38 34.49 -51.53
CA GLY A 251 2.93 34.26 -51.75
C GLY A 251 2.11 35.56 -51.86
N GLY A 252 0.83 35.47 -52.23
CA GLY A 252 -0.07 36.63 -52.31
C GLY A 252 -0.47 37.22 -50.95
N ALA A 253 -0.47 38.56 -50.84
CA ALA A 253 -0.53 39.32 -49.58
C ALA A 253 -1.68 38.93 -48.62
N ASN A 254 -2.88 38.62 -49.14
CA ASN A 254 -4.06 38.33 -48.30
C ASN A 254 -4.02 36.94 -47.66
N TRP A 255 -3.49 35.93 -48.36
CA TRP A 255 -3.41 34.55 -47.83
C TRP A 255 -2.20 34.38 -46.90
N GLN A 256 -1.16 35.19 -47.08
CA GLN A 256 0.03 35.19 -46.21
C GLN A 256 -0.28 35.61 -44.77
N GLY A 257 -1.01 36.72 -44.59
CA GLY A 257 -1.35 37.19 -43.24
C GLY A 257 -2.21 36.19 -42.45
N LEU A 258 -3.17 35.55 -43.13
CA LEU A 258 -4.02 34.52 -42.52
C LEU A 258 -3.23 33.27 -42.14
N ALA A 259 -2.38 32.76 -43.03
CA ALA A 259 -1.56 31.58 -42.76
C ALA A 259 -0.54 31.84 -41.62
N LEU A 260 0.08 33.03 -41.58
CA LEU A 260 0.96 33.44 -40.49
C LEU A 260 0.21 33.49 -39.14
N GLY A 261 -0.96 34.13 -39.10
CA GLY A 261 -1.77 34.26 -37.90
C GLY A 261 -2.22 32.90 -37.34
N VAL A 262 -2.68 32.00 -38.20
CA VAL A 262 -3.09 30.64 -37.81
C VAL A 262 -1.91 29.83 -37.28
N SER A 263 -0.75 29.90 -37.93
CA SER A 263 0.45 29.19 -37.49
C SER A 263 0.97 29.67 -36.15
N VAL A 264 1.08 30.99 -35.94
CA VAL A 264 1.51 31.57 -34.66
C VAL A 264 0.53 31.20 -33.55
N LEU A 265 -0.78 31.27 -33.80
CA LEU A 265 -1.80 30.87 -32.84
C LEU A 265 -1.67 29.38 -32.47
N ALA A 266 -1.49 28.50 -33.46
CA ALA A 266 -1.33 27.06 -33.24
C ALA A 266 -0.09 26.74 -32.38
N ILE A 267 1.03 27.44 -32.61
CA ILE A 267 2.25 27.33 -31.80
C ILE A 267 1.99 27.80 -30.36
N LEU A 268 1.40 28.99 -30.18
CA LEU A 268 1.11 29.55 -28.86
C LEU A 268 0.18 28.66 -28.04
N VAL A 269 -0.89 28.14 -28.66
CA VAL A 269 -1.82 27.20 -28.01
C VAL A 269 -1.10 25.91 -27.61
N SER A 270 -0.26 25.37 -28.47
CA SER A 270 0.48 24.13 -28.22
C SER A 270 1.47 24.27 -27.04
N PHE A 271 2.27 25.34 -27.02
CA PHE A 271 3.15 25.63 -25.88
C PHE A 271 2.37 25.94 -24.60
N GLY A 272 1.27 26.69 -24.72
CA GLY A 272 0.37 26.98 -23.60
C GLY A 272 -0.18 25.72 -22.95
N LEU A 273 -0.59 24.72 -23.74
CA LEU A 273 -1.05 23.43 -23.23
C LEU A 273 0.06 22.65 -22.50
N LEU A 274 1.28 22.59 -23.06
CA LEU A 274 2.42 21.93 -22.41
C LEU A 274 2.76 22.57 -21.06
N ILE A 275 2.90 23.89 -21.04
CA ILE A 275 3.22 24.64 -19.82
C ILE A 275 2.09 24.49 -18.82
N GLY A 276 0.83 24.63 -19.25
CA GLY A 276 -0.35 24.48 -18.40
C GLY A 276 -0.41 23.11 -17.73
N LEU A 277 -0.22 22.03 -18.49
CA LEU A 277 -0.19 20.66 -17.94
C LEU A 277 0.99 20.45 -16.99
N GLY A 278 2.17 20.98 -17.32
CA GLY A 278 3.35 20.95 -16.45
C GLY A 278 3.12 21.66 -15.12
N VAL A 279 2.54 22.87 -15.16
CA VAL A 279 2.19 23.65 -13.97
C VAL A 279 1.14 22.92 -13.13
N LEU A 280 0.09 22.35 -13.74
CA LEU A 280 -0.93 21.58 -13.03
C LEU A 280 -0.35 20.35 -12.34
N LEU A 281 0.54 19.62 -13.01
CA LEU A 281 1.24 18.47 -12.44
C LEU A 281 2.10 18.89 -11.23
N SER A 282 2.95 19.91 -11.42
CA SER A 282 3.81 20.43 -10.35
C SER A 282 3.01 20.97 -9.18
N TRP A 283 1.90 21.68 -9.44
CA TRP A 283 0.99 22.17 -8.40
C TRP A 283 0.36 21.03 -7.61
N LYS A 284 -0.10 19.98 -8.27
CA LYS A 284 -0.67 18.79 -7.62
C LYS A 284 0.37 18.11 -6.71
N ILE A 285 1.58 17.89 -7.22
CA ILE A 285 2.69 17.32 -6.44
C ILE A 285 3.01 18.21 -5.23
N ALA A 286 3.15 19.53 -5.44
CA ALA A 286 3.45 20.48 -4.37
C ALA A 286 2.36 20.49 -3.29
N LYS A 287 1.08 20.42 -3.67
CA LYS A 287 -0.05 20.34 -2.74
C LYS A 287 0.00 19.08 -1.88
N GLU A 288 0.28 17.93 -2.49
CA GLU A 288 0.41 16.65 -1.78
C GLU A 288 1.59 16.68 -0.79
N TRP A 289 2.75 17.19 -1.20
CA TRP A 289 3.91 17.33 -0.32
C TRP A 289 3.66 18.33 0.82
N LYS A 290 3.02 19.47 0.54
CA LYS A 290 2.65 20.45 1.57
C LYS A 290 1.74 19.83 2.62
N PHE A 291 0.77 19.00 2.20
CA PHE A 291 -0.10 18.28 3.13
C PHE A 291 0.67 17.25 3.96
N ALA A 292 1.50 16.41 3.33
CA ALA A 292 2.29 15.40 4.02
C ALA A 292 3.25 16.00 5.07
N ILE A 293 3.93 17.10 4.73
CA ILE A 293 4.83 17.82 5.63
C ILE A 293 4.06 18.47 6.79
N LYS A 294 2.91 19.11 6.51
CA LYS A 294 2.08 19.73 7.54
C LYS A 294 1.63 18.68 8.57
N GLU A 295 1.19 17.52 8.10
CA GLU A 295 0.74 16.44 8.98
C GLU A 295 1.91 15.86 9.79
N ARG A 296 3.07 15.62 9.16
CA ARG A 296 4.27 15.17 9.90
C ARG A 296 4.67 16.14 11.00
N ARG A 297 4.64 17.45 10.74
CA ARG A 297 4.94 18.48 11.75
C ARG A 297 3.93 18.47 12.90
N ARG A 298 2.65 18.24 12.61
CA ARG A 298 1.60 18.11 13.63
C ARG A 298 1.86 16.91 14.53
N LEU A 299 2.13 15.74 13.96
CA LEU A 299 2.38 14.51 14.70
C LEU A 299 3.64 14.62 15.58
N VAL A 300 4.74 15.13 15.03
CA VAL A 300 5.98 15.36 15.80
C VAL A 300 5.75 16.35 16.96
N LYS A 301 4.88 17.35 16.78
CA LYS A 301 4.55 18.29 17.86
C LYS A 301 3.71 17.61 18.94
N THR A 302 2.75 16.76 18.57
CA THR A 302 1.95 15.99 19.53
C THR A 302 2.82 15.00 20.32
N GLU A 303 3.72 14.28 19.65
CA GLU A 303 4.65 13.35 20.33
C GLU A 303 5.51 14.08 21.39
N ARG A 304 6.03 15.27 21.07
CA ARG A 304 6.82 16.07 22.03
C ARG A 304 6.03 16.64 23.21
N VAL A 305 4.69 16.67 23.14
CA VAL A 305 3.84 17.16 24.23
C VAL A 305 3.40 16.01 25.15
N VAL A 306 3.48 14.77 24.67
CA VAL A 306 3.06 13.56 25.41
C VAL A 306 4.25 12.85 26.08
N VAL A 307 5.50 13.19 25.70
CA VAL A 307 6.74 12.78 26.36
C VAL A 307 7.14 13.81 27.41
#